data_AF-F8BV05-F1
#
_entry.id   AF-F8BV05-F1
#
_cell.length_a   1.000
_cell.length_b   1.000
_cell.length_c   1.000
_cell.angle_alpha   90.00
_cell.angle_beta   90.00
_cell.angle_gamma   90.00
#
_symmetry.space_group_name_H-M   'P 1'
#
loop_
_entity.id
_entity.type
_entity.pdbx_description
1 polymer ?
#
loop_
_entity_poly.entity_id
_entity_poly.type
_entity_poly.pdbx_seq_one_letter_code
_entity_poly.pdbx_strand_id
1 'polypeptide(L)'
;MPVDIAALVGFQPADTASLRALKADLTKSQEAIIGAFYERVLDVPAFRDMIDETCKREKYDLNGFIAHLNDVQFRHWQRFFDGTPDETFMKTARQIGVVHEKCLLTNDLHVASSAVLLEKLLAVAVDHYIAESEETAKVKDALAAIVRMFFIDLAQAISAYDTAAAVTMYKQVSEPLLEAFEREVAKELGSMAGAAAELDGTIKSFADLNKGNIQRCQDTVSSIGNLATSLNELGQITRHIENFVKVISDVSRKTKLLALNAAIEAGRSGEYGRGFNVVASEVKALANEAEEAAQKVAVQAGEIRAAIVAAQANVDESEKLVLAIDSGVAEEQASLETQCAAVGEISNNLAVVSESARELRGRFKAINTA
;
A
#
# COMPACT_ATOMS: atom_id res chain seq x y z
N MET A 1 -24.30 -35.42 -0.58
CA MET A 1 -24.95 -36.40 -1.48
C MET A 1 -26.41 -36.00 -1.61
N PRO A 2 -27.02 -36.02 -2.80
CA PRO A 2 -28.45 -35.77 -2.92
C PRO A 2 -29.21 -36.87 -2.19
N VAL A 3 -30.10 -36.48 -1.29
CA VAL A 3 -31.01 -37.41 -0.60
C VAL A 3 -32.13 -37.73 -1.57
N ASP A 4 -32.43 -39.01 -1.77
CA ASP A 4 -33.65 -39.41 -2.49
C ASP A 4 -34.85 -39.21 -1.56
N ILE A 5 -35.43 -38.01 -1.62
CA ILE A 5 -36.54 -37.58 -0.76
C ILE A 5 -37.79 -38.42 -1.04
N ALA A 6 -38.03 -38.78 -2.31
CA ALA A 6 -39.18 -39.59 -2.68
C ALA A 6 -39.10 -41.01 -2.07
N ALA A 7 -37.91 -41.62 -2.11
CA ALA A 7 -37.66 -42.90 -1.46
C ALA A 7 -37.75 -42.81 0.07
N LEU A 8 -37.19 -41.76 0.68
CA LEU A 8 -37.22 -41.56 2.14
C LEU A 8 -38.65 -41.38 2.68
N VAL A 9 -39.47 -40.61 1.97
CA VAL A 9 -40.87 -40.34 2.33
C VAL A 9 -41.76 -41.55 2.00
N GLY A 10 -41.26 -42.51 1.23
CA GLY A 10 -41.93 -43.77 0.92
C GLY A 10 -43.06 -43.63 -0.10
N PHE A 11 -42.93 -42.70 -1.06
CA PHE A 11 -43.94 -42.50 -2.11
C PHE A 11 -44.09 -43.76 -2.98
N GLN A 12 -45.31 -44.27 -3.10
CA GLN A 12 -45.63 -45.51 -3.82
C GLN A 12 -46.47 -45.22 -5.09
N PRO A 13 -46.45 -46.10 -6.11
CA PRO A 13 -47.32 -45.95 -7.28
C PRO A 13 -48.82 -45.84 -6.96
N ALA A 14 -49.27 -46.40 -5.84
CA ALA A 14 -50.65 -46.26 -5.36
C ALA A 14 -51.01 -44.80 -4.98
N ASP A 15 -50.04 -44.01 -4.51
CA ASP A 15 -50.23 -42.61 -4.15
C ASP A 15 -50.62 -41.77 -5.37
N THR A 16 -50.05 -42.10 -6.53
CA THR A 16 -50.39 -41.45 -7.81
C THR A 16 -51.87 -41.59 -8.13
N ALA A 17 -52.46 -42.76 -7.90
CA ALA A 17 -53.88 -42.99 -8.15
C ALA A 17 -54.76 -42.19 -7.20
N SER A 18 -54.43 -42.19 -5.90
CA SER A 18 -55.17 -41.42 -4.90
C SER A 18 -55.11 -39.91 -5.12
N LEU A 19 -53.96 -39.37 -5.54
CA LEU A 19 -53.84 -37.96 -5.88
C LEU A 19 -54.66 -37.59 -7.12
N ARG A 20 -54.64 -38.42 -8.17
CA ARG A 20 -55.41 -38.15 -9.40
C ARG A 20 -56.92 -38.13 -9.17
N ALA A 21 -57.42 -38.97 -8.27
CA ALA A 21 -58.84 -38.99 -7.92
C ALA A 21 -59.34 -37.63 -7.38
N LEU A 22 -58.49 -36.92 -6.64
CA LEU A 22 -58.83 -35.64 -6.00
C LEU A 22 -58.68 -34.41 -6.90
N LYS A 23 -58.10 -34.55 -8.09
CA LYS A 23 -57.72 -33.42 -8.95
C LYS A 23 -58.91 -32.55 -9.38
N ALA A 24 -60.06 -33.16 -9.65
CA ALA A 24 -61.27 -32.45 -10.04
C ALA A 24 -61.83 -31.61 -8.87
N ASP A 25 -61.82 -32.14 -7.66
CA ASP A 25 -62.35 -31.45 -6.48
C ASP A 25 -61.40 -30.38 -5.97
N LEU A 26 -60.08 -30.56 -6.12
CA LEU A 26 -59.12 -29.47 -5.93
C LEU A 26 -59.44 -28.27 -6.84
N THR A 27 -59.78 -28.54 -8.09
CA THR A 27 -60.13 -27.49 -9.06
C THR A 27 -61.36 -26.71 -8.62
N LYS A 28 -62.39 -27.40 -8.11
CA LYS A 28 -63.59 -26.76 -7.58
C LYS A 28 -63.31 -25.94 -6.32
N SER A 29 -62.35 -26.36 -5.50
CA SER A 29 -62.02 -25.73 -4.22
C SER A 29 -60.92 -24.65 -4.30
N GLN A 30 -60.36 -24.36 -5.49
CA GLN A 30 -59.22 -23.45 -5.65
C GLN A 30 -59.43 -22.08 -4.96
N GLU A 31 -60.51 -21.38 -5.32
CA GLU A 31 -60.77 -20.03 -4.81
C GLU A 31 -60.96 -20.03 -3.29
N ALA A 32 -61.63 -21.04 -2.75
CA ALA A 32 -61.84 -21.20 -1.31
C ALA A 32 -60.54 -21.46 -0.56
N ILE A 33 -59.67 -22.33 -1.10
CA ILE A 33 -58.36 -22.65 -0.49
C ILE A 33 -57.47 -21.42 -0.44
N ILE A 34 -57.36 -20.69 -1.56
CA ILE A 34 -56.48 -19.53 -1.67
C ILE A 34 -57.01 -18.35 -0.87
N GLY A 35 -58.33 -18.12 -0.88
CA GLY A 35 -58.96 -17.10 -0.05
C GLY A 35 -58.66 -17.32 1.43
N ALA A 36 -58.88 -18.54 1.92
CA ALA A 36 -58.59 -18.89 3.32
C ALA A 36 -57.09 -18.81 3.66
N PHE A 37 -56.21 -19.14 2.71
CA PHE A 37 -54.77 -19.00 2.89
C PHE A 37 -54.37 -17.54 3.10
N TYR A 38 -54.75 -16.65 2.17
CA TYR A 38 -54.40 -15.23 2.26
C TYR A 38 -55.08 -14.51 3.41
N GLU A 39 -56.32 -14.86 3.75
CA GLU A 39 -56.97 -14.38 4.98
C GLU A 39 -56.09 -14.67 6.20
N ARG A 40 -55.55 -15.89 6.31
CA ARG A 40 -54.72 -16.29 7.44
C ARG A 40 -53.33 -15.67 7.43
N VAL A 41 -52.64 -15.65 6.30
CA VAL A 41 -51.24 -15.17 6.25
C VAL A 41 -51.12 -13.65 6.26
N LEU A 42 -52.12 -12.92 5.76
CA LEU A 42 -52.11 -11.45 5.80
C LEU A 42 -52.32 -10.89 7.21
N ASP A 43 -52.88 -11.67 8.13
CA ASP A 43 -52.98 -11.34 9.56
C ASP A 43 -51.62 -11.40 10.27
N VAL A 44 -50.59 -12.00 9.66
CA VAL A 44 -49.24 -12.09 10.22
C VAL A 44 -48.42 -10.88 9.75
N PRO A 45 -48.04 -9.93 10.62
CA PRO A 45 -47.39 -8.68 10.21
C PRO A 45 -46.12 -8.90 9.37
N ALA A 46 -45.25 -9.82 9.79
CA ALA A 46 -44.00 -10.10 9.06
C ALA A 46 -44.26 -10.65 7.63
N PHE A 47 -45.31 -11.45 7.45
CA PHE A 47 -45.70 -11.96 6.13
C PHE A 47 -46.32 -10.85 5.28
N ARG A 48 -47.14 -9.99 5.91
CA ARG A 48 -47.75 -8.84 5.26
C ARG A 48 -46.71 -7.84 4.75
N ASP A 49 -45.74 -7.49 5.59
CA ASP A 49 -44.66 -6.57 5.25
C ASP A 49 -43.84 -7.08 4.06
N MET A 50 -43.49 -8.38 4.08
CA MET A 50 -42.79 -9.04 2.97
C MET A 50 -43.59 -8.97 1.65
N ILE A 51 -44.91 -9.21 1.68
CA ILE A 51 -45.76 -9.06 0.49
C ILE A 51 -45.75 -7.60 0.03
N ASP A 52 -45.95 -6.64 0.93
CA ASP A 52 -46.03 -5.22 0.57
C ASP A 52 -44.69 -4.73 -0.03
N GLU A 53 -43.55 -5.19 0.46
CA GLU A 53 -42.23 -4.94 -0.13
C GLU A 53 -42.09 -5.55 -1.52
N THR A 54 -42.52 -6.80 -1.69
CA THR A 54 -42.49 -7.48 -3.00
C THR A 54 -43.40 -6.77 -4.00
N CYS A 55 -44.63 -6.41 -3.60
CA CYS A 55 -45.58 -5.64 -4.41
C CYS A 55 -44.99 -4.30 -4.86
N LYS A 56 -44.33 -3.57 -3.96
CA LYS A 56 -43.63 -2.31 -4.30
C LYS A 56 -42.53 -2.53 -5.32
N ARG A 57 -41.71 -3.57 -5.14
CA ARG A 57 -40.58 -3.90 -6.03
C ARG A 57 -41.05 -4.31 -7.43
N GLU A 58 -42.02 -5.21 -7.49
CA GLU A 58 -42.53 -5.80 -8.74
C GLU A 58 -43.68 -4.99 -9.38
N LYS A 59 -44.10 -3.89 -8.74
CA LYS A 59 -45.15 -2.97 -9.20
C LYS A 59 -46.53 -3.63 -9.33
N TYR A 60 -46.90 -4.45 -8.35
CA TYR A 60 -48.27 -4.96 -8.19
C TYR A 60 -49.04 -4.16 -7.14
N ASP A 61 -50.35 -4.03 -7.30
CA ASP A 61 -51.24 -3.84 -6.15
C ASP A 61 -51.51 -5.19 -5.47
N LEU A 62 -51.94 -5.18 -4.20
CA LEU A 62 -52.11 -6.40 -3.41
C LEU A 62 -53.08 -7.39 -4.05
N ASN A 63 -54.21 -6.92 -4.59
CA ASN A 63 -55.23 -7.80 -5.17
C ASN A 63 -54.73 -8.44 -6.46
N GLY A 64 -54.04 -7.65 -7.30
CA GLY A 64 -53.38 -8.13 -8.51
C GLY A 64 -52.26 -9.12 -8.22
N PHE A 65 -51.48 -8.90 -7.15
CA PHE A 65 -50.45 -9.82 -6.70
C PHE A 65 -51.04 -11.16 -6.24
N ILE A 66 -52.06 -11.12 -5.37
CA ILE A 66 -52.76 -12.33 -4.89
C ILE A 66 -53.39 -13.09 -6.04
N ALA A 67 -54.05 -12.41 -6.98
CA ALA A 67 -54.63 -13.04 -8.16
C ALA A 67 -53.57 -13.70 -9.06
N HIS A 68 -52.43 -13.04 -9.25
CA HIS A 68 -51.31 -13.61 -10.00
C HIS A 68 -50.72 -14.85 -9.30
N LEU A 69 -50.45 -14.77 -8.00
CA LEU A 69 -49.93 -15.90 -7.24
C LEU A 69 -50.92 -17.05 -7.16
N ASN A 70 -52.22 -16.78 -7.07
CA ASN A 70 -53.27 -17.80 -7.15
C ASN A 70 -53.13 -18.62 -8.45
N ASP A 71 -53.05 -17.96 -9.60
CA ASP A 71 -52.90 -18.63 -10.89
C ASP A 71 -51.61 -19.48 -10.95
N VAL A 72 -50.49 -18.93 -10.49
CA VAL A 72 -49.19 -19.62 -10.52
C VAL A 72 -49.13 -20.80 -9.55
N GLN A 73 -49.56 -20.62 -8.30
CA GLN A 73 -49.57 -21.67 -7.28
C GLN A 73 -50.54 -22.79 -7.65
N PHE A 74 -51.73 -22.44 -8.16
CA PHE A 74 -52.70 -23.45 -8.56
C PHE A 74 -52.23 -24.28 -9.75
N ARG A 75 -51.54 -23.68 -10.74
CA ARG A 75 -50.92 -24.45 -11.83
C ARG A 75 -49.90 -25.46 -11.32
N HIS A 76 -49.11 -25.09 -10.32
CA HIS A 76 -48.19 -26.03 -9.64
C HIS A 76 -48.95 -27.14 -8.91
N TRP A 77 -50.04 -26.82 -8.20
CA TRP A 77 -50.86 -27.83 -7.53
C TRP A 77 -51.59 -28.76 -8.50
N GLN A 78 -52.05 -28.29 -9.66
CA GLN A 78 -52.59 -29.18 -10.68
C GLN A 78 -51.56 -30.25 -11.11
N ARG A 79 -50.27 -29.90 -11.12
CA ARG A 79 -49.18 -30.84 -11.36
C ARG A 79 -48.88 -31.74 -10.15
N PHE A 80 -48.98 -31.21 -8.94
CA PHE A 80 -48.90 -31.99 -7.70
C PHE A 80 -49.89 -33.16 -7.71
N PHE A 81 -51.15 -32.90 -8.09
CA PHE A 81 -52.21 -33.91 -8.14
C PHE A 81 -52.16 -34.81 -9.40
N ASP A 82 -51.24 -34.56 -10.35
CA ASP A 82 -50.89 -35.60 -11.36
C ASP A 82 -50.23 -36.82 -10.68
N GLY A 83 -49.71 -36.63 -9.46
CA GLY A 83 -49.17 -37.66 -8.59
C GLY A 83 -47.84 -38.25 -9.06
N THR A 84 -47.09 -37.49 -9.86
CA THR A 84 -45.81 -37.93 -10.44
C THR A 84 -44.68 -37.01 -9.96
N PRO A 85 -43.87 -37.43 -8.97
CA PRO A 85 -42.69 -36.71 -8.51
C PRO A 85 -41.54 -36.86 -9.54
N ASP A 86 -41.75 -36.41 -10.77
CA ASP A 86 -40.75 -36.44 -11.84
C ASP A 86 -39.80 -35.23 -11.78
N GLU A 87 -38.71 -35.28 -12.54
CA GLU A 87 -37.69 -34.21 -12.55
C GLU A 87 -38.28 -32.85 -12.97
N THR A 88 -39.32 -32.85 -13.80
CA THR A 88 -40.02 -31.62 -14.20
C THR A 88 -40.70 -30.98 -12.99
N PHE A 89 -41.45 -31.77 -12.21
CA PHE A 89 -42.06 -31.32 -10.96
C PHE A 89 -41.00 -30.83 -9.97
N MET A 90 -39.93 -31.60 -9.77
CA MET A 90 -38.83 -31.21 -8.87
C MET A 90 -38.14 -29.92 -9.30
N LYS A 91 -38.01 -29.67 -10.61
CA LYS A 91 -37.47 -28.42 -11.13
C LYS A 91 -38.37 -27.24 -10.81
N THR A 92 -39.68 -27.38 -10.96
CA THR A 92 -40.64 -26.33 -10.59
C THR A 92 -40.62 -26.06 -9.08
N ALA A 93 -40.60 -27.10 -8.24
CA ALA A 93 -40.48 -26.96 -6.79
C ALA A 93 -39.21 -26.19 -6.38
N ARG A 94 -38.06 -26.49 -7.00
CA ARG A 94 -36.81 -25.74 -6.79
C ARG A 94 -36.92 -24.29 -7.24
N GLN A 95 -37.55 -24.02 -8.39
CA GLN A 95 -37.79 -22.65 -8.87
C GLN A 95 -38.65 -21.85 -7.89
N ILE A 96 -39.67 -22.47 -7.32
CA ILE A 96 -40.52 -21.87 -6.28
C ILE A 96 -39.66 -21.49 -5.07
N GLY A 97 -38.79 -22.38 -4.60
CA GLY A 97 -37.82 -22.09 -3.53
C GLY A 97 -36.96 -20.84 -3.80
N VAL A 98 -36.38 -20.76 -5.00
CA VAL A 98 -35.57 -19.59 -5.42
C VAL A 98 -36.39 -18.31 -5.49
N VAL A 99 -37.65 -18.38 -5.93
CA VAL A 99 -38.53 -17.20 -5.98
C VAL A 99 -38.90 -16.73 -4.58
N HIS A 100 -39.19 -17.65 -3.65
CA HIS A 100 -39.50 -17.29 -2.26
C HIS A 100 -38.33 -16.57 -1.57
N GLU A 101 -37.08 -16.98 -1.86
CA GLU A 101 -35.89 -16.25 -1.39
C GLU A 101 -35.84 -14.82 -1.93
N LYS A 102 -36.06 -14.65 -3.24
CA LYS A 102 -36.12 -13.31 -3.85
C LYS A 102 -37.24 -12.45 -3.29
N CYS A 103 -38.36 -13.05 -2.89
CA CYS A 103 -39.48 -12.36 -2.27
C CYS A 103 -39.29 -12.14 -0.76
N LEU A 104 -38.13 -12.50 -0.19
CA LEU A 104 -37.82 -12.34 1.24
C LEU A 104 -38.70 -13.20 2.17
N LEU A 105 -39.30 -14.27 1.64
CA LEU A 105 -40.09 -15.20 2.44
C LEU A 105 -39.17 -16.14 3.22
N THR A 106 -38.92 -15.83 4.49
CA THR A 106 -38.05 -16.66 5.33
C THR A 106 -38.55 -18.11 5.41
N ASN A 107 -37.64 -19.07 5.58
CA ASN A 107 -38.00 -20.47 5.73
C ASN A 107 -39.03 -20.71 6.83
N ASP A 108 -38.93 -19.98 7.96
CA ASP A 108 -39.89 -20.10 9.06
C ASP A 108 -41.30 -19.73 8.60
N LEU A 109 -41.45 -18.64 7.84
CA LEU A 109 -42.73 -18.22 7.27
C LEU A 109 -43.19 -19.16 6.15
N HIS A 110 -42.27 -19.65 5.31
CA HIS A 110 -42.58 -20.60 4.25
C HIS A 110 -43.14 -21.91 4.83
N VAL A 111 -42.41 -22.56 5.74
CA VAL A 111 -42.83 -23.82 6.38
C VAL A 111 -44.12 -23.64 7.19
N ALA A 112 -44.23 -22.54 7.95
CA ALA A 112 -45.44 -22.29 8.75
C ALA A 112 -46.67 -22.04 7.88
N SER A 113 -46.55 -21.25 6.81
CA SER A 113 -47.66 -20.98 5.89
C SER A 113 -48.05 -22.22 5.06
N SER A 114 -47.08 -23.06 4.71
CA SER A 114 -47.31 -24.37 4.10
C SER A 114 -48.22 -25.28 4.94
N ALA A 115 -48.20 -25.21 6.27
CA ALA A 115 -49.11 -25.98 7.11
C ALA A 115 -50.59 -25.58 6.90
N VAL A 116 -50.86 -24.29 6.68
CA VAL A 116 -52.21 -23.78 6.38
C VAL A 116 -52.73 -24.37 5.07
N LEU A 117 -51.86 -24.46 4.06
CA LEU A 117 -52.20 -25.07 2.77
C LEU A 117 -52.44 -26.58 2.91
N LEU A 118 -51.55 -27.29 3.61
CA LEU A 118 -51.68 -28.72 3.82
C LEU A 118 -53.01 -29.09 4.49
N GLU A 119 -53.42 -28.34 5.52
CA GLU A 119 -54.73 -28.52 6.18
C GLU A 119 -55.88 -28.49 5.17
N LYS A 120 -55.89 -27.51 4.26
CA LYS A 120 -56.95 -27.37 3.25
C LYS A 120 -56.91 -28.46 2.18
N LEU A 121 -55.72 -28.90 1.77
CA LEU A 121 -55.59 -30.03 0.84
C LEU A 121 -56.11 -31.33 1.46
N LEU A 122 -55.83 -31.57 2.74
CA LEU A 122 -56.35 -32.74 3.46
C LEU A 122 -57.88 -32.67 3.60
N ALA A 123 -58.45 -31.49 3.83
CA ALA A 123 -59.90 -31.31 3.87
C ALA A 123 -60.57 -31.70 2.54
N VAL A 124 -59.99 -31.34 1.38
CA VAL A 124 -60.50 -31.77 0.05
C VAL A 124 -60.58 -33.29 -0.06
N ALA A 125 -59.57 -34.01 0.44
CA ALA A 125 -59.59 -35.47 0.43
C ALA A 125 -60.70 -36.05 1.32
N VAL A 126 -60.88 -35.48 2.52
CA VAL A 126 -61.93 -35.93 3.45
C VAL A 126 -63.31 -35.68 2.86
N ASP A 127 -63.57 -34.48 2.33
CA ASP A 127 -64.87 -34.11 1.76
C ASP A 127 -65.24 -34.95 0.53
N HIS A 128 -64.26 -35.23 -0.35
CA HIS A 128 -64.43 -36.08 -1.52
C HIS A 128 -64.92 -37.49 -1.13
N TYR A 129 -64.19 -38.17 -0.24
CA TYR A 129 -64.51 -39.55 0.10
C TYR A 129 -65.71 -39.70 1.04
N ILE A 130 -66.04 -38.68 1.84
CA ILE A 130 -67.31 -38.63 2.59
C ILE A 130 -68.49 -38.55 1.61
N ALA A 131 -68.41 -37.69 0.59
CA ALA A 131 -69.46 -37.54 -0.41
C ALA A 131 -69.66 -38.81 -1.24
N GLU A 132 -68.58 -39.55 -1.53
CA GLU A 132 -68.62 -40.81 -2.28
C GLU A 132 -69.00 -42.04 -1.44
N SER A 133 -69.20 -41.89 -0.12
CA SER A 133 -69.50 -42.99 0.82
C SER A 133 -68.44 -44.11 0.79
N GLU A 134 -67.17 -43.73 0.62
CA GLU A 134 -66.05 -44.64 0.43
C GLU A 134 -65.50 -45.23 1.74
N GLU A 135 -64.76 -46.34 1.63
CA GLU A 135 -64.17 -47.00 2.79
C GLU A 135 -63.10 -46.14 3.48
N THR A 136 -63.06 -46.19 4.81
CA THR A 136 -62.07 -45.46 5.63
C THR A 136 -60.61 -45.74 5.21
N ALA A 137 -60.33 -46.89 4.60
CA ALA A 137 -59.01 -47.23 4.06
C ALA A 137 -58.58 -46.28 2.93
N LYS A 138 -59.46 -45.97 1.97
CA LYS A 138 -59.16 -45.06 0.84
C LYS A 138 -58.90 -43.63 1.32
N VAL A 139 -59.64 -43.17 2.34
CA VAL A 139 -59.39 -41.88 2.98
C VAL A 139 -57.98 -41.81 3.56
N LYS A 140 -57.55 -42.84 4.28
CA LYS A 140 -56.20 -42.91 4.87
C LYS A 140 -55.12 -42.91 3.79
N ASP A 141 -55.31 -43.67 2.71
CA ASP A 141 -54.36 -43.74 1.60
C ASP A 141 -54.22 -42.39 0.89
N ALA A 142 -55.34 -41.68 0.66
CA ALA A 142 -55.32 -40.35 0.05
C ALA A 142 -54.66 -39.29 0.94
N LEU A 143 -54.95 -39.28 2.24
CA LEU A 143 -54.29 -38.38 3.19
C LEU A 143 -52.78 -38.65 3.23
N ALA A 144 -52.37 -39.92 3.27
CA ALA A 144 -50.96 -40.30 3.22
C ALA A 144 -50.29 -39.85 1.91
N ALA A 145 -50.96 -40.03 0.76
CA ALA A 145 -50.46 -39.60 -0.54
C ALA A 145 -50.25 -38.08 -0.61
N ILE A 146 -51.20 -37.29 -0.09
CA ILE A 146 -51.06 -35.82 0.02
C ILE A 146 -49.87 -35.46 0.89
N VAL A 147 -49.78 -36.00 2.10
CA VAL A 147 -48.69 -35.70 3.04
C VAL A 147 -47.34 -36.04 2.41
N ARG A 148 -47.22 -37.22 1.79
CA ARG A 148 -45.97 -37.67 1.15
C ARG A 148 -45.56 -36.72 0.01
N MET A 149 -46.47 -36.43 -0.92
CA MET A 149 -46.18 -35.54 -2.05
C MET A 149 -45.87 -34.11 -1.58
N PHE A 150 -46.56 -33.65 -0.53
CA PHE A 150 -46.37 -32.33 0.08
C PHE A 150 -44.97 -32.15 0.65
N PHE A 151 -44.50 -33.11 1.45
CA PHE A 151 -43.16 -33.03 2.02
C PHE A 151 -42.06 -33.23 0.97
N ILE A 152 -42.31 -33.95 -0.13
CA ILE A 152 -41.39 -33.99 -1.27
C ILE A 152 -41.27 -32.60 -1.92
N ASP A 153 -42.40 -31.95 -2.22
CA ASP A 153 -42.44 -30.61 -2.81
C ASP A 153 -41.75 -29.55 -1.91
N LEU A 154 -42.18 -29.51 -0.65
CA LEU A 154 -41.66 -28.57 0.34
C LEU A 154 -40.15 -28.75 0.55
N ALA A 155 -39.67 -29.99 0.65
CA ALA A 155 -38.24 -30.22 0.86
C ALA A 155 -37.38 -29.77 -0.33
N GLN A 156 -37.88 -29.92 -1.57
CA GLN A 156 -37.19 -29.40 -2.76
C GLN A 156 -37.18 -27.87 -2.80
N ALA A 157 -38.29 -27.23 -2.44
CA ALA A 157 -38.39 -25.78 -2.38
C ALA A 157 -37.47 -25.21 -1.28
N ILE A 158 -37.47 -25.78 -0.07
CA ILE A 158 -36.61 -25.34 1.03
C ILE A 158 -35.12 -25.56 0.69
N SER A 159 -34.76 -26.71 0.13
CA SER A 159 -33.36 -26.96 -0.26
C SER A 159 -32.85 -25.97 -1.30
N ALA A 160 -33.70 -25.60 -2.27
CA ALA A 160 -33.36 -24.57 -3.26
C ALA A 160 -33.32 -23.16 -2.65
N TYR A 161 -34.23 -22.86 -1.73
CA TYR A 161 -34.24 -21.61 -0.96
C TYR A 161 -32.92 -21.44 -0.19
N ASP A 162 -32.52 -22.45 0.60
CA ASP A 162 -31.29 -22.38 1.40
C ASP A 162 -30.05 -22.12 0.54
N THR A 163 -30.00 -22.78 -0.61
CA THR A 163 -28.92 -22.58 -1.58
C THR A 163 -28.94 -21.15 -2.13
N ALA A 164 -30.11 -20.63 -2.51
CA ALA A 164 -30.26 -19.26 -3.00
C ALA A 164 -29.89 -18.22 -1.93
N ALA A 165 -30.38 -18.41 -0.70
CA ALA A 165 -30.14 -17.51 0.42
C ALA A 165 -28.65 -17.47 0.80
N ALA A 166 -27.97 -18.63 0.78
CA ALA A 166 -26.54 -18.70 1.00
C ALA A 166 -25.75 -17.92 -0.08
N VAL A 167 -26.16 -18.03 -1.35
CA VAL A 167 -25.55 -17.28 -2.46
C VAL A 167 -25.78 -15.78 -2.31
N THR A 168 -27.01 -15.35 -1.97
CA THR A 168 -27.34 -13.94 -1.75
C THR A 168 -26.54 -13.35 -0.58
N MET A 169 -26.49 -14.06 0.55
CA MET A 169 -25.71 -13.63 1.71
C MET A 169 -24.23 -13.52 1.39
N TYR A 170 -23.67 -14.51 0.67
CA TYR A 170 -22.29 -14.45 0.20
C TYR A 170 -22.05 -13.22 -0.68
N LYS A 171 -22.93 -12.92 -1.64
CA LYS A 171 -22.83 -11.73 -2.50
C LYS A 171 -22.84 -10.43 -1.72
N GLN A 172 -23.82 -10.27 -0.83
CA GLN A 172 -24.00 -9.05 -0.04
C GLN A 172 -22.80 -8.74 0.86
N VAL A 173 -22.12 -9.76 1.38
CA VAL A 173 -20.94 -9.57 2.24
C VAL A 173 -19.67 -9.43 1.40
N SER A 174 -19.52 -10.24 0.35
CA SER A 174 -18.25 -10.41 -0.34
C SER A 174 -17.98 -9.32 -1.38
N GLU A 175 -19.00 -8.76 -2.03
CA GLU A 175 -18.82 -7.67 -3.01
C GLU A 175 -18.34 -6.36 -2.37
N PRO A 176 -18.97 -5.84 -1.29
CA PRO A 176 -18.50 -4.62 -0.64
C PRO A 176 -17.12 -4.79 -0.01
N LEU A 177 -16.83 -5.99 0.52
CA LEU A 177 -15.52 -6.33 1.07
C LEU A 177 -14.44 -6.30 -0.02
N LEU A 178 -14.72 -6.83 -1.21
CA LEU A 178 -13.81 -6.79 -2.35
C LEU A 178 -13.56 -5.35 -2.81
N GLU A 179 -14.60 -4.52 -2.89
CA GLU A 179 -14.46 -3.10 -3.24
C GLU A 179 -13.68 -2.30 -2.20
N ALA A 180 -13.86 -2.61 -0.92
CA ALA A 180 -13.09 -2.00 0.17
C ALA A 180 -11.62 -2.41 0.09
N PHE A 181 -11.35 -3.70 -0.11
CA PHE A 181 -10.01 -4.24 -0.30
C PHE A 181 -9.30 -3.58 -1.50
N GLU A 182 -9.98 -3.46 -2.65
CA GLU A 182 -9.43 -2.81 -3.85
C GLU A 182 -9.04 -1.36 -3.60
N ARG A 183 -9.91 -0.60 -2.92
CA ARG A 183 -9.64 0.80 -2.59
C ARG A 183 -8.44 0.93 -1.65
N GLU A 184 -8.36 0.07 -0.64
CA GLU A 184 -7.26 0.13 0.33
C GLU A 184 -5.93 -0.24 -0.34
N VAL A 185 -5.89 -1.33 -1.11
CA VAL A 185 -4.68 -1.75 -1.84
C VAL A 185 -4.25 -0.69 -2.86
N ALA A 186 -5.18 -0.13 -3.63
CA ALA A 186 -4.85 0.90 -4.61
C ALA A 186 -4.30 2.18 -3.96
N LYS A 187 -4.86 2.57 -2.81
CA LYS A 187 -4.41 3.73 -2.04
C LYS A 187 -3.00 3.49 -1.50
N GLU A 188 -2.75 2.37 -0.84
CA GLU A 188 -1.44 2.04 -0.28
C GLU A 188 -0.37 1.92 -1.37
N LEU A 189 -0.68 1.26 -2.49
CA LEU A 189 0.22 1.20 -3.66
C LEU A 189 0.53 2.60 -4.22
N GLY A 190 -0.47 3.48 -4.30
CA GLY A 190 -0.28 4.86 -4.75
C GLY A 190 0.63 5.66 -3.81
N SER A 191 0.42 5.54 -2.50
CA SER A 191 1.28 6.18 -1.49
C SER A 191 2.71 5.66 -1.54
N MET A 192 2.91 4.35 -1.65
CA MET A 192 4.24 3.75 -1.78
C MET A 192 4.93 4.14 -3.08
N ALA A 193 4.21 4.20 -4.21
CA ALA A 193 4.74 4.65 -5.49
C ALA A 193 5.17 6.14 -5.43
N GLY A 194 4.38 6.98 -4.76
CA GLY A 194 4.74 8.38 -4.52
C GLY A 194 6.02 8.51 -3.69
N ALA A 195 6.13 7.76 -2.59
CA ALA A 195 7.32 7.75 -1.75
C ALA A 195 8.56 7.23 -2.49
N ALA A 196 8.42 6.18 -3.31
CA ALA A 196 9.52 5.65 -4.12
C ALA A 196 10.01 6.68 -5.17
N ALA A 197 9.08 7.39 -5.81
CA ALA A 197 9.43 8.45 -6.76
C ALA A 197 10.11 9.65 -6.08
N GLU A 198 9.66 10.03 -4.89
CA GLU A 198 10.31 11.08 -4.09
C GLU A 198 11.73 10.66 -3.69
N LEU A 199 11.91 9.41 -3.23
CA LEU A 199 13.23 8.85 -2.91
C LEU A 199 14.16 8.87 -4.13
N ASP A 200 13.71 8.40 -5.30
CA ASP A 200 14.48 8.48 -6.55
C ASP A 200 14.92 9.92 -6.88
N GLY A 201 14.01 10.89 -6.70
CA GLY A 201 14.32 12.32 -6.87
C GLY A 201 15.40 12.80 -5.89
N THR A 202 15.30 12.43 -4.61
CA THR A 202 16.31 12.81 -3.60
C THR A 202 17.67 12.16 -3.87
N ILE A 203 17.71 10.90 -4.30
CA ILE A 203 18.95 10.19 -4.66
C ILE A 203 19.65 10.91 -5.82
N LYS A 204 18.91 11.29 -6.87
CA LYS A 204 19.46 12.04 -8.01
C LYS A 204 20.01 13.40 -7.59
N SER A 205 19.26 14.15 -6.78
CA SER A 205 19.74 15.43 -6.25
C SER A 205 21.01 15.26 -5.40
N PHE A 206 21.08 14.20 -4.61
CA PHE A 206 22.25 13.92 -3.79
C PHE A 206 23.47 13.52 -4.64
N ALA A 207 23.27 12.72 -5.70
CA ALA A 207 24.31 12.39 -6.67
C ALA A 207 24.89 13.64 -7.36
N ASP A 208 24.02 14.58 -7.78
CA ASP A 208 24.46 15.84 -8.37
C ASP A 208 25.24 16.72 -7.38
N LEU A 209 24.77 16.80 -6.13
CA LEU A 209 25.50 17.49 -5.06
C LEU A 209 26.87 16.87 -4.83
N ASN A 210 26.95 15.53 -4.83
CA ASN A 210 28.20 14.84 -4.57
C ASN A 210 29.21 15.04 -5.70
N LYS A 211 28.75 14.99 -6.95
CA LYS A 211 29.57 15.38 -8.11
C LYS A 211 30.12 16.81 -7.97
N GLY A 212 29.30 17.74 -7.47
CA GLY A 212 29.74 19.10 -7.16
C GLY A 212 30.81 19.16 -6.06
N ASN A 213 30.69 18.33 -5.02
CA ASN A 213 31.67 18.24 -3.95
C ASN A 213 33.00 17.67 -4.44
N ILE A 214 33.00 16.67 -5.31
CA ILE A 214 34.22 16.14 -5.95
C ILE A 214 34.96 17.25 -6.68
N GLN A 215 34.24 18.03 -7.50
CA GLN A 215 34.86 19.15 -8.23
C GLN A 215 35.49 20.18 -7.28
N ARG A 216 34.78 20.55 -6.22
CA ARG A 216 35.30 21.49 -5.20
C ARG A 216 36.53 20.94 -4.48
N CYS A 217 36.58 19.64 -4.21
CA CYS A 217 37.76 19.00 -3.63
C CYS A 217 38.95 19.10 -4.59
N GLN A 218 38.76 18.80 -5.88
CA GLN A 218 39.80 18.94 -6.90
C GLN A 218 40.32 20.39 -7.01
N ASP A 219 39.43 21.37 -7.02
CA ASP A 219 39.79 22.80 -7.05
C ASP A 219 40.59 23.20 -5.79
N THR A 220 40.23 22.63 -4.64
CA THR A 220 40.94 22.85 -3.37
C THR A 220 42.33 22.22 -3.38
N VAL A 221 42.49 20.99 -3.88
CA VAL A 221 43.81 20.34 -4.05
C VAL A 221 44.71 21.21 -4.93
N SER A 222 44.21 21.70 -6.06
CA SER A 222 44.96 22.59 -6.96
C SER A 222 45.40 23.88 -6.25
N SER A 223 44.51 24.49 -5.47
CA SER A 223 44.80 25.71 -4.69
C SER A 223 45.85 25.47 -3.60
N ILE A 224 45.78 24.34 -2.90
CA ILE A 224 46.78 23.90 -1.91
C ILE A 224 48.15 23.73 -2.58
N GLY A 225 48.21 23.07 -3.74
CA GLY A 225 49.46 22.89 -4.49
C GLY A 225 50.11 24.22 -4.93
N ASN A 226 49.29 25.19 -5.37
CA ASN A 226 49.77 26.53 -5.69
C ASN A 226 50.32 27.26 -4.45
N LEU A 227 49.61 27.18 -3.32
CA LEU A 227 50.04 27.78 -2.06
C LEU A 227 51.36 27.16 -1.56
N ALA A 228 51.50 25.84 -1.64
CA ALA A 228 52.73 25.13 -1.29
C ALA A 228 53.92 25.62 -2.13
N THR A 229 53.70 25.83 -3.43
CA THR A 229 54.71 26.36 -4.35
C THR A 229 55.14 27.78 -3.96
N SER A 230 54.17 28.69 -3.73
CA SER A 230 54.45 30.07 -3.32
C SER A 230 55.18 30.15 -1.97
N LEU A 231 54.83 29.29 -1.00
CA LEU A 231 55.53 29.23 0.29
C LEU A 231 56.98 28.75 0.15
N ASN A 232 57.25 27.82 -0.77
CA ASN A 232 58.61 27.38 -1.06
C ASN A 232 59.45 28.52 -1.68
N GLU A 233 58.89 29.25 -2.65
CA GLU A 233 59.51 30.43 -3.25
C GLU A 233 59.81 31.51 -2.21
N LEU A 234 58.83 31.86 -1.37
CA LEU A 234 59.01 32.77 -0.23
C LEU A 234 60.14 32.29 0.69
N GLY A 235 60.19 30.99 1.00
CA GLY A 235 61.26 30.40 1.79
C GLY A 235 62.64 30.55 1.15
N GLN A 236 62.74 30.47 -0.19
CA GLN A 236 63.98 30.73 -0.91
C GLN A 236 64.40 32.20 -0.80
N ILE A 237 63.46 33.13 -1.04
CA ILE A 237 63.71 34.58 -0.95
C ILE A 237 64.16 34.96 0.46
N THR A 238 63.52 34.43 1.51
CA THR A 238 63.92 34.68 2.91
C THR A 238 65.33 34.18 3.19
N ARG A 239 65.74 33.01 2.67
CA ARG A 239 67.13 32.52 2.79
C ARG A 239 68.13 33.45 2.09
N HIS A 240 67.77 34.02 0.95
CA HIS A 240 68.61 35.02 0.28
C HIS A 240 68.76 36.28 1.13
N ILE A 241 67.68 36.77 1.75
CA ILE A 241 67.72 37.92 2.66
C ILE A 241 68.64 37.63 3.85
N GLU A 242 68.51 36.47 4.50
CA GLU A 242 69.38 36.07 5.62
C GLU A 242 70.87 36.05 5.22
N ASN A 243 71.18 35.61 4.00
CA ASN A 243 72.54 35.64 3.47
C ASN A 243 73.03 37.08 3.21
N PHE A 244 72.20 37.95 2.64
CA PHE A 244 72.55 39.37 2.46
C PHE A 244 72.79 40.07 3.79
N VAL A 245 71.97 39.80 4.80
CA VAL A 245 72.16 40.33 6.16
C VAL A 245 73.52 39.92 6.72
N LYS A 246 73.94 38.65 6.58
CA LYS A 246 75.28 38.21 7.01
C LYS A 246 76.40 38.98 6.32
N VAL A 247 76.28 39.19 5.00
CA VAL A 247 77.25 39.96 4.23
C VAL A 247 77.31 41.41 4.71
N ILE A 248 76.16 42.05 4.98
CA ILE A 248 76.11 43.43 5.49
C ILE A 248 76.75 43.50 6.88
N SER A 249 76.41 42.60 7.80
CA SER A 249 77.04 42.55 9.13
C SER A 249 78.56 42.36 9.04
N ASP A 250 79.05 41.53 8.12
CA ASP A 250 80.48 41.34 7.89
C ASP A 250 81.17 42.58 7.33
N VAL A 251 80.52 43.27 6.38
CA VAL A 251 81.03 44.54 5.82
C VAL A 251 81.04 45.62 6.89
N SER A 252 79.95 45.82 7.63
CA SER A 252 79.86 46.78 8.73
C SER A 252 80.95 46.55 9.78
N ARG A 253 81.19 45.29 10.17
CA ARG A 253 82.25 44.92 11.11
C ARG A 253 83.65 45.23 10.57
N LYS A 254 83.94 44.94 9.30
CA LYS A 254 85.21 45.29 8.65
C LYS A 254 85.39 46.82 8.56
N THR A 255 84.35 47.55 8.18
CA THR A 255 84.36 49.03 8.11
C THR A 255 84.59 49.64 9.48
N LYS A 256 83.94 49.12 10.52
CA LYS A 256 84.15 49.52 11.93
C LYS A 256 85.60 49.30 12.38
N LEU A 257 86.23 48.20 11.99
CA LEU A 257 87.64 47.93 12.26
C LEU A 257 88.58 48.87 11.48
N LEU A 258 88.29 49.14 10.21
CA LEU A 258 89.04 50.10 9.39
C LEU A 258 88.94 51.52 9.97
N ALA A 259 87.75 51.93 10.37
CA ALA A 259 87.50 53.22 11.02
C ALA A 259 88.22 53.33 12.37
N LEU A 260 88.26 52.25 13.14
CA LEU A 260 89.04 52.18 14.38
C LEU A 260 90.54 52.35 14.11
N ASN A 261 91.08 51.65 13.12
CA ASN A 261 92.49 51.77 12.73
C ASN A 261 92.81 53.19 12.25
N ALA A 262 91.92 53.81 11.47
CA ALA A 262 92.06 55.20 11.02
C ALA A 262 92.02 56.20 12.18
N ALA A 263 91.14 56.00 13.18
CA ALA A 263 91.08 56.83 14.38
C ALA A 263 92.36 56.73 15.22
N ILE A 264 92.94 55.53 15.33
CA ILE A 264 94.23 55.31 16.01
C ILE A 264 95.35 56.08 15.30
N GLU A 265 95.46 55.97 13.97
CA GLU A 265 96.51 56.64 13.19
C GLU A 265 96.34 58.17 13.17
N ALA A 266 95.08 58.64 13.15
CA ALA A 266 94.74 60.05 13.30
C ALA A 266 95.17 60.60 14.67
N GLY A 267 94.97 59.83 15.75
CA GLY A 267 95.49 60.17 17.07
C GLY A 267 97.03 60.18 17.13
N ARG A 268 97.68 59.25 16.42
CA ARG A 268 99.15 59.15 16.33
C ARG A 268 99.80 60.34 15.61
N SER A 269 99.06 60.96 14.68
CA SER A 269 99.51 62.13 13.91
C SER A 269 99.38 63.47 14.65
N GLY A 270 98.92 63.47 15.90
CA GLY A 270 98.83 64.67 16.73
C GLY A 270 97.90 65.75 16.16
N GLU A 271 98.35 67.01 16.16
CA GLU A 271 97.56 68.16 15.68
C GLU A 271 97.15 68.03 14.19
N TYR A 272 97.97 67.38 13.35
CA TYR A 272 97.70 67.20 11.92
C TYR A 272 96.62 66.14 11.63
N GLY A 273 96.28 65.28 12.61
CA GLY A 273 95.30 64.20 12.45
C GLY A 273 93.88 64.55 12.90
N ARG A 274 93.63 65.72 13.49
CA ARG A 274 92.32 66.09 14.09
C ARG A 274 91.14 65.94 13.12
N GLY A 275 91.25 66.47 11.90
CA GLY A 275 90.18 66.38 10.90
C GLY A 275 89.93 64.93 10.44
N PHE A 276 91.00 64.14 10.34
CA PHE A 276 90.91 62.72 9.97
C PHE A 276 90.25 61.88 11.07
N ASN A 277 90.48 62.23 12.34
CA ASN A 277 89.86 61.56 13.48
C ASN A 277 88.33 61.76 13.54
N VAL A 278 87.85 62.94 13.14
CA VAL A 278 86.40 63.22 13.04
C VAL A 278 85.78 62.31 11.96
N VAL A 279 86.38 62.24 10.78
CA VAL A 279 85.92 61.36 9.69
C VAL A 279 85.93 59.89 10.13
N ALA A 280 87.02 59.44 10.77
CA ALA A 280 87.12 58.07 11.27
C ALA A 280 86.04 57.74 12.32
N SER A 281 85.70 58.68 13.20
CA SER A 281 84.63 58.51 14.19
C SER A 281 83.25 58.43 13.52
N GLU A 282 83.00 59.25 12.51
CA GLU A 282 81.75 59.24 11.74
C GLU A 282 81.56 57.92 10.97
N VAL A 283 82.61 57.44 10.29
CA VAL A 283 82.58 56.14 9.59
C VAL A 283 82.33 54.99 10.56
N LYS A 284 82.89 55.06 11.78
CA LYS A 284 82.64 54.07 12.83
C LYS A 284 81.18 54.09 13.30
N ALA A 285 80.59 55.28 13.45
CA ALA A 285 79.17 55.42 13.82
C ALA A 285 78.25 54.85 12.73
N LEU A 286 78.47 55.23 11.46
CA LEU A 286 77.77 54.68 10.29
C LEU A 286 77.87 53.15 10.21
N ALA A 287 79.05 52.59 10.48
CA ALA A 287 79.24 51.14 10.51
C ALA A 287 78.44 50.47 11.64
N ASN A 288 78.34 51.09 12.82
CA ASN A 288 77.49 50.58 13.91
C ASN A 288 76.01 50.64 13.54
N GLU A 289 75.54 51.75 12.97
CA GLU A 289 74.14 51.89 12.53
C GLU A 289 73.78 50.85 11.47
N ALA A 290 74.67 50.60 10.52
CA ALA A 290 74.49 49.56 9.51
C ALA A 290 74.46 48.15 10.11
N GLU A 291 75.29 47.86 11.12
CA GLU A 291 75.27 46.60 11.88
C GLU A 291 73.94 46.41 12.63
N GLU A 292 73.46 47.45 13.33
CA GLU A 292 72.17 47.41 14.02
C GLU A 292 70.98 47.26 13.07
N ALA A 293 70.99 47.98 11.93
CA ALA A 293 69.97 47.85 10.90
C ALA A 293 69.93 46.43 10.32
N ALA A 294 71.10 45.85 10.02
CA ALA A 294 71.20 44.47 9.54
C ALA A 294 70.65 43.47 10.58
N GLN A 295 70.95 43.68 11.87
CA GLN A 295 70.43 42.84 12.95
C GLN A 295 68.89 42.87 13.02
N LYS A 296 68.27 44.04 12.85
CA LYS A 296 66.80 44.18 12.80
C LYS A 296 66.20 43.42 11.63
N VAL A 297 66.80 43.51 10.43
CA VAL A 297 66.37 42.74 9.26
C VAL A 297 66.55 41.24 9.49
N ALA A 298 67.61 40.82 10.19
CA ALA A 298 67.83 39.42 10.56
C ALA A 298 66.66 38.84 11.38
N VAL A 299 66.21 39.60 12.39
CA VAL A 299 65.09 39.21 13.26
C VAL A 299 63.80 39.08 12.42
N GLN A 300 63.50 40.07 11.58
CA GLN A 300 62.32 40.04 10.71
C GLN A 300 62.35 38.88 9.71
N ALA A 301 63.51 38.59 9.11
CA ALA A 301 63.66 37.43 8.22
C ALA A 301 63.45 36.11 8.96
N GLY A 302 63.91 36.01 10.21
CA GLY A 302 63.66 34.87 11.08
C GLY A 302 62.18 34.66 11.40
N GLU A 303 61.46 35.74 11.70
CA GLU A 303 59.99 35.73 11.93
C GLU A 303 59.23 35.30 10.67
N ILE A 304 59.60 35.83 9.50
CA ILE A 304 59.01 35.43 8.21
C ILE A 304 59.25 33.94 7.95
N ARG A 305 60.47 33.44 8.20
CA ARG A 305 60.76 32.00 8.04
C ARG A 305 59.90 31.14 8.97
N ALA A 306 59.74 31.54 10.23
CA ALA A 306 58.89 30.83 11.17
C ALA A 306 57.42 30.80 10.71
N ALA A 307 56.91 31.93 10.18
CA ALA A 307 55.58 32.00 9.60
C ALA A 307 55.41 31.09 8.37
N ILE A 308 56.42 31.01 7.49
CA ILE A 308 56.42 30.10 6.33
C ILE A 308 56.35 28.64 6.77
N VAL A 309 57.14 28.23 7.76
CA VAL A 309 57.13 26.85 8.29
C VAL A 309 55.76 26.51 8.90
N ALA A 310 55.16 27.43 9.65
CA ALA A 310 53.81 27.23 10.18
C ALA A 310 52.76 27.14 9.07
N ALA A 311 52.86 27.96 8.03
CA ALA A 311 51.97 27.90 6.88
C ALA A 311 52.11 26.58 6.10
N GLN A 312 53.33 26.04 5.95
CA GLN A 312 53.57 24.73 5.34
C GLN A 312 52.90 23.60 6.13
N ALA A 313 53.02 23.61 7.46
CA ALA A 313 52.32 22.62 8.29
C ALA A 313 50.79 22.68 8.12
N ASN A 314 50.23 23.89 7.98
CA ASN A 314 48.80 24.05 7.72
C ASN A 314 48.40 23.53 6.32
N VAL A 315 49.26 23.69 5.32
CA VAL A 315 49.08 23.15 3.96
C VAL A 315 49.04 21.62 4.00
N ASP A 316 50.00 20.98 4.67
CA ASP A 316 50.05 19.52 4.83
C ASP A 316 48.80 18.97 5.53
N GLU A 317 48.30 19.68 6.54
CA GLU A 317 47.07 19.28 7.24
C GLU A 317 45.82 19.47 6.36
N SER A 318 45.80 20.55 5.57
CA SER A 318 44.70 20.80 4.62
C SER A 318 44.65 19.73 3.54
N GLU A 319 45.80 19.25 3.08
CA GLU A 319 45.89 18.15 2.11
C GLU A 319 45.29 16.85 2.67
N LYS A 320 45.62 16.49 3.92
CA LYS A 320 45.03 15.32 4.59
C LYS A 320 43.51 15.43 4.75
N LEU A 321 43.02 16.61 5.12
CA LEU A 321 41.57 16.85 5.27
C LEU A 321 40.85 16.65 3.93
N VAL A 322 41.44 17.13 2.83
CA VAL A 322 40.84 16.95 1.49
C VAL A 322 40.85 15.48 1.07
N LEU A 323 41.91 14.73 1.35
CA LEU A 323 41.95 13.28 1.09
C LEU A 323 40.88 12.52 1.89
N ALA A 324 40.65 12.90 3.15
CA ALA A 324 39.59 12.31 3.96
C ALA A 324 38.19 12.62 3.40
N ILE A 325 37.98 13.85 2.90
CA ILE A 325 36.72 14.24 2.23
C ILE A 325 36.53 13.44 0.95
N ASP A 326 37.56 13.28 0.11
CA ASP A 326 37.50 12.51 -1.14
C ASP A 326 37.09 11.04 -0.89
N SER A 327 37.67 10.41 0.14
CA SER A 327 37.27 9.06 0.57
C SER A 327 35.81 9.02 1.04
N GLY A 328 35.36 10.00 1.83
CA GLY A 328 33.97 10.06 2.30
C GLY A 328 32.98 10.21 1.15
N VAL A 329 33.31 11.02 0.14
CA VAL A 329 32.48 11.18 -1.06
C VAL A 329 32.40 9.89 -1.88
N ALA A 330 33.49 9.13 -1.97
CA ALA A 330 33.49 7.83 -2.64
C ALA A 330 32.58 6.81 -1.93
N GLU A 331 32.58 6.79 -0.59
CA GLU A 331 31.68 5.95 0.21
C GLU A 331 30.21 6.35 0.02
N GLU A 332 29.93 7.65 0.01
CA GLU A 332 28.58 8.17 -0.26
C GLU A 332 28.09 7.77 -1.66
N GLN A 333 28.95 7.80 -2.68
CA GLN A 333 28.61 7.36 -4.03
C GLN A 333 28.19 5.87 -4.06
N ALA A 334 28.91 4.99 -3.37
CA ALA A 334 28.55 3.58 -3.27
C ALA A 334 27.22 3.36 -2.53
N SER A 335 26.95 4.17 -1.50
CA SER A 335 25.67 4.16 -0.79
C SER A 335 24.52 4.57 -1.71
N LEU A 336 24.69 5.59 -2.57
CA LEU A 336 23.68 6.01 -3.54
C LEU A 336 23.34 4.94 -4.57
N GLU A 337 24.34 4.21 -5.07
CA GLU A 337 24.11 3.08 -5.99
C GLU A 337 23.26 1.99 -5.34
N THR A 338 23.53 1.69 -4.07
CA THR A 338 22.75 0.74 -3.28
C THR A 338 21.31 1.22 -3.07
N GLN A 339 21.12 2.50 -2.75
CA GLN A 339 19.78 3.09 -2.59
C GLN A 339 18.99 3.09 -3.90
N CYS A 340 19.65 3.38 -5.03
CA CYS A 340 19.02 3.33 -6.36
C CYS A 340 18.52 1.91 -6.68
N ALA A 341 19.34 0.89 -6.42
CA ALA A 341 18.92 -0.51 -6.57
C ALA A 341 17.71 -0.86 -5.70
N ALA A 342 17.72 -0.44 -4.43
CA ALA A 342 16.61 -0.68 -3.50
C ALA A 342 15.30 0.00 -3.96
N VAL A 343 15.37 1.24 -4.44
CA VAL A 343 14.20 1.95 -5.00
C VAL A 343 13.68 1.27 -6.27
N GLY A 344 14.59 0.76 -7.11
CA GLY A 344 14.23 -0.06 -8.27
C GLY A 344 13.48 -1.34 -7.87
N GLU A 345 13.95 -2.02 -6.82
CA GLU A 345 13.29 -3.22 -6.29
C GLU A 345 11.91 -2.91 -5.70
N ILE A 346 11.79 -1.83 -4.92
CA ILE A 346 10.49 -1.35 -4.41
C ILE A 346 9.52 -1.12 -5.57
N SER A 347 9.96 -0.43 -6.62
CA SER A 347 9.12 -0.15 -7.80
C SER A 347 8.66 -1.43 -8.49
N ASN A 348 9.53 -2.43 -8.61
CA ASN A 348 9.18 -3.74 -9.17
C ASN A 348 8.18 -4.48 -8.27
N ASN A 349 8.40 -4.50 -6.96
CA ASN A 349 7.50 -5.14 -6.00
C ASN A 349 6.11 -4.51 -6.01
N LEU A 350 6.02 -3.17 -6.16
CA LEU A 350 4.74 -2.49 -6.33
C LEU A 350 3.99 -2.94 -7.58
N ALA A 351 4.69 -3.14 -8.70
CA ALA A 351 4.07 -3.67 -9.92
C ALA A 351 3.55 -5.11 -9.72
N VAL A 352 4.32 -5.97 -9.05
CA VAL A 352 3.94 -7.34 -8.74
C VAL A 352 2.72 -7.40 -7.81
N VAL A 353 2.68 -6.57 -6.76
CA VAL A 353 1.55 -6.51 -5.83
C VAL A 353 0.29 -5.96 -6.52
N SER A 354 0.45 -4.95 -7.38
CA SER A 354 -0.64 -4.40 -8.19
C SER A 354 -1.27 -5.47 -9.10
N GLU A 355 -0.44 -6.25 -9.79
CA GLU A 355 -0.93 -7.34 -10.64
C GLU A 355 -1.58 -8.45 -9.82
N SER A 356 -0.97 -8.85 -8.70
CA SER A 356 -1.51 -9.86 -7.79
C SER A 356 -2.89 -9.47 -7.23
N ALA A 357 -3.08 -8.19 -6.89
CA ALA A 357 -4.36 -7.67 -6.44
C ALA A 357 -5.42 -7.72 -7.56
N ARG A 358 -5.01 -7.45 -8.81
CA ARG A 358 -5.85 -7.56 -10.00
C ARG A 358 -6.27 -9.01 -10.28
N GLU A 359 -5.34 -9.95 -10.15
CA GLU A 359 -5.60 -11.37 -10.33
C GLU A 359 -6.54 -11.91 -9.24
N LEU A 360 -6.28 -11.56 -7.98
CA LEU A 360 -7.12 -11.94 -6.84
C LEU A 360 -8.58 -11.48 -7.06
N ARG A 361 -8.76 -10.24 -7.53
CA ARG A 361 -10.07 -9.71 -7.92
C ARG A 361 -10.73 -10.55 -9.00
N GLY A 362 -9.99 -10.90 -10.05
CA GLY A 362 -10.48 -11.74 -11.14
C GLY A 362 -10.99 -13.09 -10.64
N ARG A 363 -10.21 -13.74 -9.78
CA ARG A 363 -10.59 -15.01 -9.12
C ARG A 363 -11.84 -14.86 -8.27
N PHE A 364 -11.95 -13.78 -7.51
CA PHE A 364 -13.09 -13.52 -6.64
C PHE A 364 -14.39 -13.28 -7.44
N LYS A 365 -14.30 -12.52 -8.54
CA LYS A 365 -15.42 -12.34 -9.47
C LYS A 365 -15.82 -13.64 -10.16
N ALA A 366 -14.87 -14.48 -10.55
CA ALA A 366 -15.16 -15.76 -11.17
C ALA A 366 -15.97 -16.68 -10.22
N ILE A 367 -15.62 -16.72 -8.93
CA ILE A 367 -16.40 -17.44 -7.90
C ILE A 367 -17.81 -16.86 -7.78
N ASN A 368 -17.99 -15.55 -7.94
CA ASN A 368 -19.29 -14.90 -7.82
C ASN A 368 -20.25 -15.17 -9.01
N THR A 369 -19.68 -15.57 -10.15
CA THR A 369 -20.41 -15.88 -11.39
C THR A 369 -20.63 -17.37 -11.66
N ALA A 370 -19.89 -18.24 -10.97
CA ALA A 370 -20.03 -19.69 -11.02
C ALA A 370 -21.13 -20.15 -10.05
#